data_AF-A0A1S3GW94-F1
#
_entry.id   AF-A0A1S3GW94-F1
#
_cell.length_a   1.000
_cell.length_b   1.000
_cell.length_c   1.000
_cell.angle_alpha   90.00
_cell.angle_beta   90.00
_cell.angle_gamma   90.00
#
_symmetry.space_group_name_H-M   'P 1'
#
loop_
_entity.id
_entity.type
_entity.pdbx_description
1 polymer ?
#
loop_
_entity_poly.entity_id
_entity_poly.type
_entity_poly.pdbx_seq_one_letter_code
_entity_poly.pdbx_strand_id
1 'polypeptide(L)'
;PRSCIIDKDELKDGLRVLIPMDDKLLYAGHVHTVHSPDIYRVVVEGERGNRPHIYCLEQLLQEAIIDVRPASTRYLPQGTRIAAYWSQQYRCLYPGTVVR
;
A
#
# COMPACT_ATOMS: atom_id res chain seq x y z
N PRO A 1 4.10 -4.74 16.54
CA PRO A 1 3.24 -4.31 15.40
C PRO A 1 3.69 -5.08 14.16
N ARG A 2 2.79 -5.37 13.20
CA ARG A 2 3.17 -5.98 11.93
C ARG A 2 4.01 -4.97 11.13
N SER A 3 5.09 -5.42 10.50
CA SER A 3 5.88 -4.59 9.59
C SER A 3 5.06 -4.23 8.35
N CYS A 4 5.26 -3.05 7.80
CA CYS A 4 4.62 -2.62 6.55
C CYS A 4 5.50 -2.89 5.31
N ILE A 5 6.69 -3.46 5.50
CA ILE A 5 7.61 -3.86 4.43
C ILE A 5 7.12 -5.18 3.83
N ILE A 6 7.11 -5.27 2.50
CA ILE A 6 6.73 -6.48 1.78
C ILE A 6 7.95 -7.42 1.73
N ASP A 7 7.78 -8.65 2.22
CA ASP A 7 8.70 -9.73 1.90
C ASP A 7 8.28 -10.41 0.58
N LYS A 8 9.26 -10.92 -0.18
CA LYS A 8 9.02 -11.65 -1.42
C LYS A 8 8.06 -12.84 -1.21
N ASP A 9 8.17 -13.53 -0.08
CA ASP A 9 7.34 -14.70 0.22
C ASP A 9 5.88 -14.34 0.56
N GLU A 10 5.60 -13.05 0.81
CA GLU A 10 4.26 -12.52 1.07
C GLU A 10 3.53 -12.09 -0.21
N LEU A 11 4.23 -11.92 -1.33
CA LEU A 11 3.64 -11.55 -2.62
C LEU A 11 2.75 -12.68 -3.16
N LYS A 12 1.45 -12.52 -2.92
CA LYS A 12 0.41 -13.47 -3.32
C LYS A 12 -0.80 -12.72 -3.84
N ASP A 13 -1.56 -13.38 -4.70
CA ASP A 13 -2.80 -12.83 -5.21
C ASP A 13 -3.74 -12.44 -4.06
N GLY A 14 -4.26 -11.22 -4.13
CA GLY A 14 -5.11 -10.64 -3.10
C GLY A 14 -4.37 -9.98 -1.94
N LEU A 15 -3.03 -9.98 -1.92
CA LEU A 15 -2.29 -9.18 -0.94
C LEU A 15 -2.69 -7.70 -1.09
N ARG A 16 -3.19 -7.13 0.01
CA ARG A 16 -3.60 -5.73 0.08
C ARG A 16 -2.39 -4.83 0.33
N VAL A 17 -2.18 -3.89 -0.58
CA VAL A 17 -1.03 -2.98 -0.56
C VAL A 17 -1.46 -1.54 -0.74
N LEU A 18 -0.61 -0.61 -0.33
CA LEU A 18 -0.68 0.81 -0.65
C LEU A 18 0.39 1.13 -1.69
N ILE A 19 -0.02 1.79 -2.77
CA ILE A 19 0.85 2.22 -3.87
C ILE A 19 0.96 3.74 -3.87
N PRO A 20 2.18 4.31 -3.83
CA PRO A 20 2.37 5.73 -4.06
C PRO A 20 2.12 6.07 -5.54
N MET A 21 1.35 7.11 -5.79
CA MET A 21 1.07 7.61 -7.15
C MET A 21 1.76 8.96 -7.39
N ASP A 22 1.67 9.47 -8.62
CA ASP A 22 2.33 10.72 -9.05
C ASP A 22 1.95 11.95 -8.21
N ASP A 23 0.76 11.95 -7.59
CA ASP A 23 0.28 12.99 -6.69
C ASP A 23 0.86 12.91 -5.27
N LYS A 24 1.77 11.96 -5.02
CA LYS A 24 2.45 11.67 -3.75
C LYS A 24 1.51 11.16 -2.65
N LEU A 25 0.30 10.72 -3.01
CA LEU A 25 -0.62 10.07 -2.11
C LEU A 25 -0.55 8.55 -2.27
N LEU A 26 -1.07 7.85 -1.27
CA LEU A 26 -1.06 6.38 -1.21
C LEU A 26 -2.45 5.85 -1.53
N TYR A 27 -2.52 4.88 -2.43
CA TYR A 27 -3.77 4.28 -2.88
C TYR A 27 -3.81 2.80 -2.55
N ALA A 28 -4.91 2.35 -1.94
CA ALA A 28 -5.11 0.94 -1.65
C ALA A 28 -5.40 0.15 -2.93
N GLY A 29 -4.82 -1.04 -3.02
CA GLY A 29 -5.02 -1.95 -4.14
C GLY A 29 -4.69 -3.39 -3.75
N HIS A 30 -4.89 -4.28 -4.72
CA HIS A 30 -4.62 -5.71 -4.54
C HIS A 30 -3.60 -6.20 -5.57
N VAL A 31 -2.60 -6.94 -5.08
CA VAL A 31 -1.61 -7.61 -5.91
C VAL A 31 -2.25 -8.79 -6.64
N HIS A 32 -1.89 -8.95 -7.90
CA HIS A 32 -2.16 -10.14 -8.69
C HIS A 32 -0.92 -10.52 -9.48
N THR A 33 -0.64 -11.82 -9.52
CA THR A 33 0.46 -12.39 -10.28
C THR A 33 0.06 -12.40 -11.76
N VAL A 34 0.90 -11.82 -12.61
CA VAL A 34 0.73 -11.88 -14.06
C VAL A 34 1.62 -12.99 -14.61
N HIS A 35 2.89 -12.98 -14.21
CA HIS A 35 3.85 -14.01 -14.55
C HIS A 35 4.77 -14.25 -13.35
N SER A 36 4.53 -15.35 -12.64
CA SER A 36 5.36 -15.71 -11.48
C SER A 36 6.79 -16.04 -11.91
N PRO A 37 7.83 -15.61 -11.16
CA PRO A 37 7.79 -14.81 -9.93
C PRO A 37 8.05 -13.31 -10.15
N ASP A 38 8.07 -12.85 -11.40
CA ASP A 38 8.73 -11.59 -11.77
C ASP A 38 7.78 -10.46 -12.12
N ILE A 39 6.56 -10.77 -12.59
CA ILE A 39 5.61 -9.76 -13.07
C ILE A 39 4.33 -9.83 -12.27
N TYR A 40 4.01 -8.70 -11.66
CA TYR A 40 2.81 -8.50 -10.88
C TYR A 40 2.02 -7.33 -11.45
N ARG A 41 0.74 -7.29 -11.11
CA ARG A 41 -0.09 -6.12 -11.30
C ARG A 41 -0.75 -5.74 -10.00
N VAL A 42 -0.99 -4.45 -9.81
CA VAL A 42 -1.84 -3.94 -8.74
C VAL A 42 -3.07 -3.31 -9.38
N VAL A 43 -4.24 -3.72 -8.90
CA VAL A 43 -5.51 -3.08 -9.25
C VAL A 43 -5.90 -2.17 -8.10
N VAL A 44 -5.93 -0.86 -8.36
CA VAL A 44 -6.26 0.16 -7.36
C VAL A 44 -7.76 0.25 -7.15
N GLU A 45 -8.17 0.35 -5.88
CA GLU A 45 -9.58 0.39 -5.51
C GLU A 45 -10.27 1.65 -6.04
N GLY A 46 -11.30 1.45 -6.86
CA GLY A 46 -12.10 2.53 -7.41
C GLY A 46 -11.42 3.33 -8.52
N GLU A 47 -10.28 2.86 -9.04
CA GLU A 47 -9.70 3.42 -10.26
C GLU A 47 -10.60 3.11 -11.47
N ARG A 48 -10.85 4.13 -12.29
CA ARG A 48 -11.76 4.01 -13.42
C ARG A 48 -11.26 2.93 -14.39
N GLY A 49 -12.13 1.97 -14.67
CA GLY A 49 -11.83 0.89 -15.62
C GLY A 49 -10.90 -0.20 -15.05
N ASN A 50 -10.62 -0.19 -13.74
CA ASN A 50 -9.73 -1.14 -13.08
C ASN A 50 -8.39 -1.27 -13.82
N ARG A 51 -7.82 -0.13 -14.21
CA ARG A 51 -6.58 -0.09 -14.98
C ARG A 51 -5.47 -0.79 -14.17
N PRO A 52 -4.86 -1.86 -14.69
CA PRO A 52 -3.80 -2.53 -13.96
C PRO A 52 -2.52 -1.70 -14.02
N HIS A 53 -1.88 -1.53 -12.87
CA HIS A 53 -0.52 -1.01 -12.76
C HIS A 53 0.44 -2.19 -12.75
N ILE A 54 1.31 -2.30 -13.75
CA ILE A 54 2.21 -3.45 -13.91
C ILE A 54 3.55 -3.14 -13.27
N TYR A 55 4.07 -4.07 -12.48
CA TYR A 55 5.33 -3.96 -11.76
C TYR A 55 6.19 -5.20 -12.03
N CYS A 56 7.51 -5.01 -12.12
CA CYS A 56 8.42 -6.12 -11.86
C CYS A 56 8.52 -6.37 -10.34
N LEU A 57 9.08 -7.52 -9.96
CA LEU A 57 9.27 -7.92 -8.57
C LEU A 57 9.98 -6.85 -7.75
N GLU A 58 11.14 -6.36 -8.23
CA GLU A 58 11.96 -5.39 -7.50
C GLU A 58 11.23 -4.08 -7.30
N GLN A 59 10.55 -3.59 -8.35
CA GLN A 59 9.79 -2.34 -8.28
C GLN A 59 8.66 -2.47 -7.26
N LEU A 60 7.91 -3.58 -7.28
CA LEU A 60 6.82 -3.78 -6.33
C LEU A 60 7.31 -3.85 -4.88
N LEU A 61 8.41 -4.59 -4.62
CA LEU A 61 9.00 -4.69 -3.28
C LEU A 61 9.54 -3.35 -2.76
N GLN A 62 10.00 -2.47 -3.66
CA GLN A 62 10.54 -1.17 -3.28
C GLN A 62 9.47 -0.10 -3.08
N GLU A 63 8.43 -0.08 -3.91
CA GLU A 63 7.45 1.00 -3.95
C GLU A 63 6.20 0.71 -3.11
N ALA A 64 5.76 -0.54 -3.05
CA ALA A 64 4.53 -0.89 -2.38
C ALA A 64 4.71 -1.12 -0.87
N ILE A 65 3.68 -0.80 -0.12
CA ILE A 65 3.64 -0.94 1.34
C ILE A 65 2.49 -1.89 1.69
N ILE A 66 2.68 -2.83 2.62
CA ILE A 66 1.57 -3.65 3.09
C ILE A 66 0.53 -2.75 3.78
N ASP A 67 -0.75 -2.91 3.44
CA ASP A 67 -1.82 -2.21 4.15
C ASP A 67 -2.00 -2.79 5.55
N VAL A 68 -1.33 -2.16 6.53
CA VAL A 68 -1.38 -2.53 7.94
C VAL A 68 -2.11 -1.47 8.73
N ARG A 69 -3.28 -1.84 9.25
CA ARG A 69 -3.98 -1.01 10.24
C ARG A 69 -3.41 -1.24 11.64
N PRO A 70 -2.99 -0.19 12.37
CA PRO A 70 -2.56 -0.34 13.75
C PRO A 70 -3.75 -0.79 14.61
N ALA A 71 -3.57 -1.85 15.42
CA ALA A 71 -4.62 -2.40 16.26
C ALA A 71 -5.03 -1.47 17.43
N SER A 72 -4.19 -0.50 17.78
CA SER A 72 -4.50 0.53 18.77
C SER A 72 -3.52 1.70 18.66
N THR A 73 -3.87 2.84 19.24
CA THR A 73 -3.03 4.06 19.27
C THR A 73 -1.72 3.88 20.03
N ARG A 74 -1.61 2.88 20.92
CA ARG A 74 -0.35 2.58 21.63
C ARG A 74 0.81 2.20 20.71
N TYR A 75 0.51 1.76 19.48
CA TYR A 75 1.50 1.43 18.45
C TYR A 75 1.88 2.62 17.58
N LEU A 76 1.38 3.82 17.91
CA LEU A 76 1.59 5.05 17.18
C LEU A 76 2.23 6.11 18.12
N PRO A 77 3.43 5.86 18.68
CA PRO A 77 4.13 6.90 19.43
C PRO A 77 4.45 8.11 18.54
N GLN A 78 4.69 9.28 19.17
CA GLN A 78 5.16 10.47 18.48
C GLN A 78 6.38 10.16 17.59
N GLY A 79 6.37 10.68 16.36
CA GLY A 79 7.40 10.39 15.36
C GLY A 79 7.07 9.20 14.45
N THR A 80 6.05 8.40 14.76
CA THR A 80 5.64 7.27 13.89
C THR A 80 5.16 7.79 12.54
N ARG A 81 5.75 7.27 11.46
CA ARG A 81 5.29 7.52 10.09
C ARG A 81 4.00 6.75 9.84
N ILE A 82 2.99 7.45 9.35
CA ILE A 82 1.67 6.88 9.06
C ILE A 82 1.19 7.36 7.69
N ALA A 83 0.16 6.70 7.19
CA ALA A 83 -0.71 7.23 6.16
C ALA A 83 -2.13 7.25 6.71
N ALA A 84 -2.87 8.32 6.45
CA ALA A 84 -4.23 8.48 6.98
C ALA A 84 -5.16 9.08 5.94
N TYR A 85 -6.43 8.68 5.99
CA TYR A 85 -7.48 9.37 5.26
C TYR A 85 -7.69 10.76 5.86
N TRP A 86 -7.71 11.79 5.02
CA TRP A 86 -8.09 13.14 5.45
C TRP A 86 -9.58 13.16 5.87
N SER A 87 -10.42 12.45 5.13
CA SER A 87 -11.79 12.11 5.50
C SER A 87 -12.19 10.78 4.86
N GLN A 88 -13.24 10.13 5.36
CA GLN A 88 -13.75 8.87 4.80
C GLN A 88 -14.34 9.02 3.38
N GLN A 89 -14.50 10.24 2.89
CA GLN A 89 -14.97 10.50 1.52
C GLN A 89 -13.83 10.39 0.49
N TYR A 90 -12.58 10.52 0.94
CA TYR A 90 -11.41 10.40 0.09
C TYR A 90 -10.95 8.94 0.00
N ARG A 91 -10.43 8.56 -1.16
CA ARG A 91 -9.97 7.19 -1.44
C ARG A 91 -8.48 6.98 -1.20
N CYS A 92 -7.72 8.07 -1.12
CA CYS A 92 -6.28 8.05 -0.92
C CYS A 92 -5.91 8.37 0.53
N LEU A 93 -4.75 7.88 0.94
CA LEU A 93 -4.14 8.16 2.21
C LEU A 93 -3.04 9.21 2.04
N TYR A 94 -3.01 10.15 2.98
CA TYR A 94 -2.02 11.20 3.07
C TYR A 94 -0.89 10.73 3.98
N PRO A 95 0.37 10.74 3.50
CA PRO A 95 1.51 10.40 4.33
C PRO A 95 1.72 11.49 5.40
N GLY A 96 2.08 11.07 6.61
CA GLY A 96 2.26 11.97 7.74
C GLY A 96 3.10 11.36 8.86
N THR A 97 3.19 12.10 9.95
CA THR A 97 3.89 11.70 11.16
C THR A 97 3.01 12.00 12.37
N VAL A 98 2.95 11.10 13.34
CA VAL A 98 2.23 11.32 14.61
C VAL A 98 2.95 12.38 15.42
N VAL A 99 2.23 13.42 15.85
CA VAL A 99 2.81 14.59 16.55
C VAL A 99 2.47 14.68 18.04
N ARG A 100 1.43 13.98 18.51
CA ARG A 100 0.97 14.01 19.91
C ARG A 100 0.21 12.75 20.28
#